data_AF-A0A6G2Q008-F1
#
_entry.id   AF-A0A6G2Q008-F1
#
_cell.length_a   1.000
_cell.length_b   1.000
_cell.length_c   1.000
_cell.angle_alpha   90.00
_cell.angle_beta   90.00
_cell.angle_gamma   90.00
#
_symmetry.space_group_name_H-M   'P 1'
#
loop_
_entity.id
_entity.type
_entity.pdbx_description
1 polymer ?
#
loop_
_entity_poly.entity_id
_entity_poly.type
_entity_poly.pdbx_seq_one_letter_code
_entity_poly.pdbx_strand_id
1 'polypeptide(L)'
;SAKRDLESLNRKLRSAQSDVRRGEAALRKAQGEMDAVRAEAGTRVSAAESESRRLKARLGEAEAALEATRKAAREGRSVEDMRVRLLLDTLLEATQGLRRELALPPVSVRPAETVDAVEPGRMTPKDIAARALSEHDPAILDQLLALPQAHLVVDGYNVTKTGYPQMPLEKQRLRLLGQLSALAAQTGAEVTCVFDGAELAAPVLLAPPRGVRVLFSKPGVTADELIRQLVRAEPPGRPVIVASTDREVADGVARAGARPVASAVLLKRLS
;
A
#
# COMPACT_ATOMS: atom_id res chain seq x y z
N SER A 1 97.09 -55.27 36.18
CA SER A 1 95.97 -54.39 35.78
C SER A 1 96.33 -53.63 34.50
N ALA A 2 97.04 -52.49 34.61
CA ALA A 2 97.32 -51.47 33.58
C ALA A 2 96.93 -51.74 32.11
N LYS A 3 97.48 -52.75 31.43
CA LYS A 3 97.17 -53.02 30.00
C LYS A 3 95.66 -53.26 29.75
N ARG A 4 94.97 -54.03 30.61
CA ARG A 4 93.52 -54.28 30.46
C ARG A 4 92.69 -53.02 30.69
N ASP A 5 93.14 -52.17 31.62
CA ASP A 5 92.49 -50.91 31.95
C ASP A 5 92.64 -49.90 30.80
N LEU A 6 93.82 -49.84 30.19
CA LEU A 6 94.11 -49.04 28.99
C LEU A 6 93.26 -49.47 27.78
N GLU A 7 93.06 -50.77 27.56
CA GLU A 7 92.15 -51.26 26.51
C GLU A 7 90.67 -50.97 26.83
N SER A 8 90.28 -50.99 28.10
CA SER A 8 88.93 -50.63 28.55
C SER A 8 88.66 -49.14 28.29
N LEU A 9 89.61 -48.27 28.64
CA LEU A 9 89.58 -46.84 28.34
C LEU A 9 89.54 -46.55 26.84
N ASN A 10 90.37 -47.21 26.03
CA ASN A 10 90.35 -47.06 24.58
C ASN A 10 89.04 -47.52 23.93
N ARG A 11 88.42 -48.60 24.43
CA ARG A 11 87.08 -49.04 23.99
C ARG A 11 86.00 -48.01 24.36
N LYS A 12 86.02 -47.49 25.58
CA LYS A 12 85.09 -46.43 26.03
C LYS A 12 85.25 -45.14 25.23
N LEU A 13 86.48 -44.70 24.95
CA LEU A 13 86.76 -43.52 24.13
C LEU A 13 86.25 -43.69 22.70
N ARG A 14 86.47 -44.87 22.07
CA ARG A 14 85.95 -45.16 20.73
C ARG A 14 84.41 -45.23 20.70
N SER A 15 83.76 -45.74 21.75
CA SER A 15 82.30 -45.63 21.88
C SER A 15 81.87 -44.18 21.92
N ALA A 16 82.37 -43.39 22.87
CA ALA A 16 81.99 -41.99 23.03
C ALA A 16 82.23 -41.16 21.75
N GLN A 17 83.32 -41.41 21.02
CA GLN A 17 83.57 -40.77 19.72
C GLN A 17 82.56 -41.20 18.64
N SER A 18 82.12 -42.46 18.63
CA SER A 18 81.03 -42.95 17.78
C SER A 18 79.69 -42.34 18.18
N ASP A 19 79.43 -42.22 19.48
CA ASP A 19 78.20 -41.67 20.04
C ASP A 19 78.06 -40.17 19.73
N VAL A 20 79.15 -39.40 19.86
CA VAL A 20 79.22 -37.99 19.41
C VAL A 20 78.98 -37.88 17.91
N ARG A 21 79.65 -38.68 17.07
CA ARG A 21 79.44 -38.66 15.60
C ARG A 21 78.01 -39.03 15.20
N ARG A 22 77.36 -39.96 15.93
CA ARG A 22 75.94 -40.28 15.74
C ARG A 22 75.03 -39.12 16.16
N GLY A 23 75.35 -38.43 17.26
CA GLY A 23 74.66 -37.21 17.69
C GLY A 23 74.79 -36.06 16.69
N GLU A 24 76.00 -35.80 16.17
CA GLU A 24 76.26 -34.80 15.12
C GLU A 24 75.48 -35.11 13.83
N ALA A 25 75.44 -36.37 13.40
CA ALA A 25 74.68 -36.79 12.22
C ALA A 25 73.16 -36.63 12.43
N ALA A 26 72.65 -36.99 13.61
CA ALA A 26 71.25 -36.80 13.96
C ALA A 26 70.86 -35.31 14.04
N LEU A 27 71.73 -34.46 14.61
CA LEU A 27 71.53 -33.01 14.67
C LEU A 27 71.49 -32.40 13.27
N ARG A 28 72.42 -32.76 12.37
CA ARG A 28 72.41 -32.29 10.97
C ARG A 28 71.15 -32.73 10.22
N LYS A 29 70.66 -33.96 10.45
CA LYS A 29 69.40 -34.44 9.87
C LYS A 29 68.21 -33.62 10.37
N ALA A 30 68.11 -33.42 11.69
CA ALA A 30 67.03 -32.63 12.28
C ALA A 30 67.06 -31.16 11.83
N GLN A 31 68.24 -30.56 11.67
CA GLN A 31 68.42 -29.22 11.11
C GLN A 31 67.90 -29.15 9.66
N GLY A 32 68.29 -30.09 8.80
CA GLY A 32 67.80 -30.17 7.42
C GLY A 32 66.28 -30.37 7.33
N GLU A 33 65.70 -31.15 8.23
CA GLU A 33 64.24 -31.34 8.33
C GLU A 33 63.53 -30.05 8.80
N MET A 34 64.08 -29.34 9.79
CA MET A 34 63.56 -28.06 10.25
C MET A 34 63.63 -26.97 9.18
N ASP A 35 64.73 -26.89 8.42
CA ASP A 35 64.87 -25.89 7.36
C ASP A 35 64.01 -26.21 6.14
N ALA A 36 63.78 -27.50 5.82
CA ALA A 36 62.81 -27.90 4.81
C ALA A 36 61.37 -27.52 5.21
N VAL A 37 60.96 -27.80 6.45
CA VAL A 37 59.64 -27.40 6.98
C VAL A 37 59.50 -25.87 7.03
N ARG A 38 60.56 -25.15 7.39
CA ARG A 38 60.59 -23.67 7.37
C ARG A 38 60.44 -23.11 5.95
N ALA A 39 61.11 -23.70 4.97
CA ALA A 39 61.00 -23.30 3.57
C ALA A 39 59.57 -23.54 3.03
N GLU A 40 58.98 -24.70 3.32
CA GLU A 40 57.60 -25.00 2.92
C GLU A 40 56.56 -24.11 3.63
N ALA A 41 56.76 -23.79 4.91
CA ALA A 41 55.94 -22.81 5.61
C ALA A 41 56.05 -21.42 4.95
N GLY A 42 57.27 -21.01 4.57
CA GLY A 42 57.51 -19.74 3.89
C GLY A 42 56.81 -19.63 2.52
N THR A 43 56.82 -20.69 1.71
CA THR A 43 56.11 -20.69 0.41
C THR A 43 54.58 -20.70 0.60
N ARG A 44 54.06 -21.49 1.54
CA ARG A 44 52.63 -21.52 1.89
C ARG A 44 52.12 -20.16 2.39
N VAL A 45 52.86 -19.49 3.27
CA VAL A 45 52.52 -18.12 3.74
C VAL A 45 52.57 -17.12 2.58
N SER A 46 53.65 -17.12 1.78
CA SER A 46 53.79 -16.23 0.63
C SER A 46 52.63 -16.38 -0.38
N ALA A 47 52.19 -17.62 -0.64
CA ALA A 47 51.04 -17.91 -1.47
C ALA A 47 49.74 -17.34 -0.87
N ALA A 48 49.47 -17.64 0.41
CA ALA A 48 48.28 -17.15 1.11
C ALA A 48 48.22 -15.62 1.21
N GLU A 49 49.37 -14.93 1.38
CA GLU A 49 49.42 -13.47 1.33
C GLU A 49 49.16 -12.91 -0.07
N SER A 50 49.60 -13.59 -1.13
CA SER A 50 49.33 -13.18 -2.52
C SER A 50 47.83 -13.34 -2.86
N GLU A 51 47.22 -14.44 -2.38
CA GLU A 51 45.79 -14.68 -2.53
C GLU A 51 44.96 -13.70 -1.68
N SER A 52 45.34 -13.44 -0.42
CA SER A 52 44.68 -12.44 0.43
C SER A 52 44.72 -11.03 -0.20
N ARG A 53 45.86 -10.64 -0.80
CA ARG A 53 45.98 -9.40 -1.57
C ARG A 53 45.04 -9.38 -2.79
N ARG A 54 44.99 -10.47 -3.56
CA ARG A 54 44.13 -10.60 -4.75
C ARG A 54 42.63 -10.59 -4.41
N LEU A 55 42.23 -11.22 -3.30
CA LEU A 55 40.86 -11.23 -2.80
C LEU A 55 40.44 -9.85 -2.28
N LYS A 56 41.32 -9.14 -1.55
CA LYS A 56 41.07 -7.77 -1.10
C LYS A 56 40.91 -6.79 -2.27
N ALA A 57 41.73 -6.91 -3.32
CA ALA A 57 41.58 -6.11 -4.54
C ALA A 57 40.20 -6.35 -5.20
N ARG A 58 39.83 -7.62 -5.43
CA ARG A 58 38.53 -8.00 -5.99
C ARG A 58 37.33 -7.56 -5.15
N LEU A 59 37.47 -7.55 -3.82
CA LEU A 59 36.44 -7.04 -2.92
C LEU A 59 36.23 -5.53 -3.13
N GLY A 60 37.32 -4.74 -3.13
CA GLY A 60 37.25 -3.30 -3.39
C GLY A 60 36.70 -2.96 -4.78
N GLU A 61 37.07 -3.72 -5.81
CA GLU A 61 36.49 -3.61 -7.16
C GLU A 61 34.97 -3.84 -7.16
N ALA A 62 34.49 -4.87 -6.46
CA ALA A 62 33.07 -5.21 -6.35
C ALA A 62 32.28 -4.20 -5.49
N GLU A 63 32.87 -3.70 -4.40
CA GLU A 63 32.29 -2.67 -3.54
C GLU A 63 32.14 -1.34 -4.29
N ALA A 64 33.16 -0.91 -5.03
CA ALA A 64 33.10 0.29 -5.86
C ALA A 64 32.06 0.17 -7.00
N ALA A 65 31.97 -1.00 -7.65
CA ALA A 65 30.95 -1.26 -8.66
C ALA A 65 29.53 -1.23 -8.08
N LEU A 66 29.34 -1.76 -6.87
CA LEU A 66 28.06 -1.72 -6.14
C LEU A 66 27.67 -0.29 -5.74
N GLU A 67 28.62 0.52 -5.27
CA GLU A 67 28.38 1.93 -4.94
C GLU A 67 28.03 2.76 -6.18
N ALA A 68 28.78 2.62 -7.27
CA ALA A 68 28.47 3.27 -8.55
C ALA A 68 27.07 2.89 -9.06
N THR A 69 26.71 1.61 -8.99
CA THR A 69 25.37 1.12 -9.36
C THR A 69 24.27 1.73 -8.48
N ARG A 70 24.49 1.80 -7.15
CA ARG A 70 23.55 2.43 -6.20
C ARG A 70 23.38 3.93 -6.45
N LYS A 71 24.47 4.63 -6.78
CA LYS A 71 24.44 6.06 -7.12
C LYS A 71 23.64 6.31 -8.40
N ALA A 72 23.96 5.60 -9.49
CA ALA A 72 23.23 5.72 -10.75
C ALA A 72 21.73 5.39 -10.60
N ALA A 73 21.38 4.37 -9.82
CA ALA A 73 19.98 4.02 -9.53
C ALA A 73 19.24 5.06 -8.68
N ARG A 74 19.95 5.83 -7.84
CA ARG A 74 19.36 6.95 -7.07
C ARG A 74 19.18 8.20 -7.94
N GLU A 75 20.16 8.49 -8.78
CA GLU A 75 20.12 9.61 -9.73
C GLU A 75 19.01 9.40 -10.77
N GLY A 76 18.88 8.19 -11.35
CA GLY A 76 17.79 7.84 -12.27
C GLY A 76 16.40 8.07 -11.68
N ARG A 77 16.14 7.55 -10.47
CA ARG A 77 14.86 7.81 -9.77
C ARG A 77 14.61 9.29 -9.53
N SER A 78 15.63 10.07 -9.17
CA SER A 78 15.45 11.51 -8.96
C SER A 78 15.06 12.27 -10.23
N VAL A 79 15.50 11.81 -11.41
CA VAL A 79 15.08 12.33 -12.71
C VAL A 79 13.66 11.87 -13.07
N GLU A 80 13.29 10.64 -12.73
CA GLU A 80 11.92 10.12 -12.90
C GLU A 80 10.93 10.88 -12.00
N ASP A 81 11.23 11.04 -10.71
CA ASP A 81 10.44 11.84 -9.76
C ASP A 81 10.28 13.30 -10.22
N MET A 82 11.35 13.91 -10.75
CA MET A 82 11.31 15.27 -11.31
C MET A 82 10.40 15.35 -12.54
N ARG A 83 10.46 14.36 -13.44
CA ARG A 83 9.60 14.30 -14.63
C ARG A 83 8.13 14.07 -14.27
N VAL A 84 7.85 13.23 -13.27
CA VAL A 84 6.48 13.02 -12.77
C VAL A 84 5.91 14.31 -12.17
N ARG A 85 6.69 15.03 -11.35
CA ARG A 85 6.29 16.35 -10.82
C ARG A 85 6.00 17.35 -11.94
N LEU A 86 6.93 17.54 -12.87
CA LEU A 86 6.75 18.46 -14.00
C LEU A 86 5.49 18.17 -14.82
N LEU A 87 5.17 16.89 -15.06
CA LEU A 87 3.94 16.48 -15.76
C LEU A 87 2.68 16.75 -14.93
N LEU A 88 2.70 16.55 -13.61
CA LEU A 88 1.59 16.88 -12.72
C LEU A 88 1.37 18.40 -12.64
N ASP A 89 2.43 19.18 -12.51
CA ASP A 89 2.38 20.65 -12.49
C ASP A 89 1.83 21.18 -13.83
N THR A 90 2.29 20.64 -14.96
CA THR A 90 1.76 20.96 -16.30
C THR A 90 0.26 20.64 -16.43
N LEU A 91 -0.22 19.53 -15.86
CA LEU A 91 -1.65 19.18 -15.84
C LEU A 91 -2.48 20.11 -14.94
N LEU A 92 -1.92 20.55 -13.81
CA LEU A 92 -2.55 21.53 -12.93
C LEU A 92 -2.65 22.92 -13.58
N GLU A 93 -1.61 23.36 -14.29
CA GLU A 93 -1.64 24.59 -15.08
C GLU A 93 -2.63 24.49 -16.25
N ALA A 94 -2.61 23.37 -16.99
CA ALA A 94 -3.52 23.15 -18.11
C ALA A 94 -5.00 23.11 -17.70
N THR A 95 -5.33 22.50 -16.55
CA THR A 95 -6.71 22.49 -16.02
C THR A 95 -7.15 23.85 -15.49
N GLN A 96 -6.24 24.64 -14.90
CA GLN A 96 -6.52 26.04 -14.53
C GLN A 96 -6.74 26.92 -15.77
N GLY A 97 -5.90 26.78 -16.79
CA GLY A 97 -6.05 27.46 -18.07
C GLY A 97 -7.38 27.12 -18.74
N LEU A 98 -7.70 25.82 -18.88
CA LEU A 98 -8.97 25.36 -19.44
C LEU A 98 -10.19 25.91 -18.69
N ARG A 99 -10.15 25.97 -17.35
CA ARG A 99 -11.21 26.56 -16.54
C ARG A 99 -11.38 28.06 -16.82
N ARG A 100 -10.28 28.79 -17.03
CA ARG A 100 -10.28 30.23 -17.36
C ARG A 100 -10.84 30.48 -18.76
N GLU A 101 -10.35 29.76 -19.77
CA GLU A 101 -10.77 29.95 -21.17
C GLU A 101 -12.23 29.53 -21.41
N LEU A 102 -12.70 28.47 -20.75
CA LEU A 102 -14.13 28.09 -20.75
C LEU A 102 -15.01 28.93 -19.82
N ALA A 103 -14.43 29.95 -19.15
CA ALA A 103 -15.09 30.84 -18.17
C ALA A 103 -15.90 30.11 -17.08
N LEU A 104 -15.47 28.90 -16.67
CA LEU A 104 -16.26 28.01 -15.81
C LEU A 104 -16.27 28.47 -14.34
N PRO A 105 -17.42 28.95 -13.81
CA PRO A 105 -17.53 29.36 -12.41
C PRO A 105 -17.37 28.16 -11.46
N PRO A 106 -17.02 28.39 -10.17
CA PRO A 106 -17.20 27.36 -9.15
C PRO A 106 -18.66 26.88 -9.15
N VAL A 107 -18.86 25.56 -9.18
CA VAL A 107 -20.02 24.99 -9.86
C VAL A 107 -21.25 24.86 -8.95
N SER A 108 -22.39 25.42 -9.40
CA SER A 108 -23.56 25.74 -8.57
C SER A 108 -24.92 25.14 -9.00
N VAL A 109 -24.98 24.23 -10.01
CA VAL A 109 -26.09 23.51 -10.74
C VAL A 109 -26.53 21.98 -10.46
N ARG A 110 -26.13 21.27 -9.37
CA ARG A 110 -26.10 19.76 -9.09
C ARG A 110 -26.99 18.83 -9.91
N PRO A 111 -26.43 17.70 -10.41
CA PRO A 111 -27.19 16.82 -11.30
C PRO A 111 -28.00 15.72 -10.60
N ALA A 112 -27.54 15.15 -9.48
CA ALA A 112 -28.45 14.40 -8.60
C ALA A 112 -29.64 15.28 -8.17
N GLU A 113 -29.43 16.59 -8.07
CA GLU A 113 -30.47 17.59 -7.80
C GLU A 113 -31.13 18.16 -9.08
N THR A 114 -30.82 17.65 -10.28
CA THR A 114 -31.70 17.84 -11.47
C THR A 114 -32.77 16.78 -11.56
N VAL A 115 -32.67 15.69 -10.78
CA VAL A 115 -33.68 14.63 -10.74
C VAL A 115 -34.95 15.15 -10.07
N ASP A 116 -36.09 14.78 -10.65
CA ASP A 116 -37.41 15.21 -10.21
C ASP A 116 -37.89 14.39 -8.99
N ALA A 117 -37.22 14.61 -7.86
CA ALA A 117 -37.59 14.15 -6.53
C ALA A 117 -38.12 15.32 -5.66
N VAL A 118 -38.77 15.01 -4.53
CA VAL A 118 -39.28 16.05 -3.61
C VAL A 118 -38.13 16.60 -2.77
N GLU A 119 -37.60 17.77 -3.15
CA GLU A 119 -36.40 18.39 -2.56
C GLU A 119 -36.60 19.87 -2.15
N PRO A 120 -35.97 20.31 -1.04
CA PRO A 120 -35.44 21.66 -0.87
C PRO A 120 -33.96 21.72 -1.33
N GLY A 121 -33.57 22.71 -2.14
CA GLY A 121 -32.30 22.70 -2.88
C GLY A 121 -31.17 23.66 -2.42
N ARG A 122 -29.96 23.72 -3.02
CA ARG A 122 -29.31 23.03 -4.20
C ARG A 122 -27.79 23.55 -4.33
N MET A 123 -26.73 23.31 -5.17
CA MET A 123 -26.29 22.60 -6.43
C MET A 123 -24.70 22.88 -6.75
N THR A 124 -23.71 22.45 -7.67
CA THR A 124 -23.21 21.33 -8.64
C THR A 124 -21.74 20.69 -8.32
N PRO A 125 -20.80 20.17 -9.23
CA PRO A 125 -20.02 18.89 -9.01
C PRO A 125 -18.51 19.00 -9.45
N LYS A 126 -17.70 18.03 -9.98
CA LYS A 126 -17.64 16.59 -10.43
C LYS A 126 -16.11 16.21 -10.39
N ASP A 127 -15.42 15.26 -11.05
CA ASP A 127 -15.60 14.14 -12.02
C ASP A 127 -14.30 13.25 -11.94
N ILE A 128 -14.35 11.90 -11.99
CA ILE A 128 -13.41 10.89 -12.60
C ILE A 128 -13.50 9.48 -11.95
N ALA A 129 -13.64 8.44 -12.77
CA ALA A 129 -13.67 7.01 -12.41
C ALA A 129 -12.45 6.26 -13.04
N ALA A 130 -12.12 4.99 -12.79
CA ALA A 130 -12.77 3.88 -12.07
C ALA A 130 -11.69 2.85 -11.62
N ARG A 131 -12.03 1.93 -10.69
CA ARG A 131 -11.54 0.52 -10.64
C ARG A 131 -12.17 -0.25 -9.47
N ALA A 132 -12.22 -1.58 -9.60
CA ALA A 132 -12.76 -2.51 -8.61
C ALA A 132 -11.67 -3.40 -8.01
N LEU A 133 -11.76 -3.66 -6.70
CA LEU A 133 -11.04 -4.65 -5.90
C LEU A 133 -11.75 -4.74 -4.53
N SER A 134 -11.88 -5.95 -3.95
CA SER A 134 -12.43 -6.23 -2.60
C SER A 134 -13.73 -5.49 -2.22
N GLU A 135 -14.87 -6.08 -2.58
CA GLU A 135 -16.23 -5.51 -2.37
C GLU A 135 -16.67 -5.36 -0.89
N HIS A 136 -15.87 -5.79 0.08
CA HIS A 136 -16.29 -6.01 1.48
C HIS A 136 -15.40 -5.32 2.54
N ASP A 137 -14.41 -4.52 2.13
CA ASP A 137 -13.49 -3.82 3.03
C ASP A 137 -13.92 -2.35 3.29
N PRO A 138 -14.21 -1.95 4.53
CA PRO A 138 -14.47 -0.54 4.89
C PRO A 138 -13.35 0.42 4.51
N ALA A 139 -12.08 -0.01 4.49
CA ALA A 139 -10.95 0.85 4.12
C ALA A 139 -11.01 1.30 2.64
N ILE A 140 -11.68 0.52 1.79
CA ILE A 140 -11.94 0.91 0.39
C ILE A 140 -13.10 1.90 0.32
N LEU A 141 -14.13 1.75 1.14
CA LEU A 141 -15.18 2.76 1.25
C LEU A 141 -14.61 4.12 1.70
N ASP A 142 -13.70 4.15 2.68
CA ASP A 142 -12.98 5.38 3.06
C ASP A 142 -12.17 5.97 1.88
N GLN A 143 -11.43 5.14 1.14
CA GLN A 143 -10.69 5.61 -0.04
C GLN A 143 -11.60 6.19 -1.14
N LEU A 144 -12.82 5.65 -1.30
CA LEU A 144 -13.80 6.16 -2.26
C LEU A 144 -14.45 7.47 -1.78
N LEU A 145 -14.77 7.59 -0.49
CA LEU A 145 -15.35 8.81 0.09
C LEU A 145 -14.35 9.96 0.21
N ALA A 146 -13.04 9.64 0.29
CA ALA A 146 -11.96 10.62 0.25
C ALA A 146 -11.67 11.18 -1.16
N LEU A 147 -12.33 10.67 -2.23
CA LEU A 147 -12.17 11.22 -3.57
C LEU A 147 -12.83 12.61 -3.67
N PRO A 148 -12.22 13.58 -4.38
CA PRO A 148 -12.81 14.90 -4.56
C PRO A 148 -14.23 14.83 -5.11
N GLN A 149 -15.16 15.48 -4.40
CA GLN A 149 -16.57 15.59 -4.77
C GLN A 149 -17.33 14.26 -4.84
N ALA A 150 -16.85 13.23 -4.14
CA ALA A 150 -17.55 11.95 -4.01
C ALA A 150 -19.02 12.11 -3.57
N HIS A 151 -19.87 11.21 -4.05
CA HIS A 151 -21.30 11.19 -3.78
C HIS A 151 -21.73 9.80 -3.33
N LEU A 152 -22.14 9.69 -2.06
CA LEU A 152 -22.68 8.48 -1.48
C LEU A 152 -24.22 8.52 -1.56
N VAL A 153 -24.78 7.76 -2.48
CA VAL A 153 -26.22 7.44 -2.50
C VAL A 153 -26.45 6.24 -1.57
N VAL A 154 -27.36 6.37 -0.62
CA VAL A 154 -27.66 5.34 0.38
C VAL A 154 -29.08 4.86 0.20
N ASP A 155 -29.24 3.56 -0.02
CA ASP A 155 -30.52 2.87 0.05
C ASP A 155 -30.92 2.71 1.51
N GLY A 156 -31.76 3.62 1.99
CA GLY A 156 -32.02 3.81 3.40
C GLY A 156 -32.64 2.57 4.03
N TYR A 157 -33.68 1.99 3.44
CA TYR A 157 -34.36 0.85 4.04
C TYR A 157 -33.56 -0.45 3.92
N ASN A 158 -32.81 -0.69 2.84
CA ASN A 158 -31.93 -1.87 2.79
C ASN A 158 -30.78 -1.75 3.81
N VAL A 159 -30.25 -0.55 4.06
CA VAL A 159 -29.27 -0.33 5.15
C VAL A 159 -29.90 -0.51 6.53
N THR A 160 -31.07 0.07 6.83
CA THR A 160 -31.65 -0.05 8.18
C THR A 160 -32.21 -1.44 8.50
N LYS A 161 -32.82 -2.12 7.52
CA LYS A 161 -33.27 -3.51 7.66
C LYS A 161 -32.10 -4.49 7.81
N THR A 162 -30.92 -4.18 7.26
CA THR A 162 -29.68 -4.94 7.52
C THR A 162 -29.11 -4.64 8.91
N GLY A 163 -29.05 -3.38 9.33
CA GLY A 163 -28.31 -2.97 10.54
C GLY A 163 -29.07 -3.04 11.86
N TYR A 164 -30.38 -2.78 11.86
CA TYR A 164 -31.21 -2.73 13.07
C TYR A 164 -32.71 -2.94 12.75
N PRO A 165 -33.08 -4.09 12.16
CA PRO A 165 -34.46 -4.39 11.75
C PRO A 165 -35.48 -4.36 12.90
N GLN A 166 -35.02 -4.62 14.13
CA GLN A 166 -35.87 -4.70 15.33
C GLN A 166 -36.42 -3.34 15.80
N MET A 167 -36.00 -2.21 15.19
CA MET A 167 -36.44 -0.87 15.58
C MET A 167 -37.63 -0.39 14.72
N PRO A 168 -38.54 0.45 15.25
CA PRO A 168 -39.57 1.11 14.44
C PRO A 168 -38.97 1.96 13.32
N LEU A 169 -39.60 1.98 12.13
CA LEU A 169 -39.07 2.62 10.91
C LEU A 169 -38.69 4.11 11.09
N GLU A 170 -39.37 4.85 11.95
CA GLU A 170 -38.98 6.22 12.30
C GLU A 170 -37.63 6.29 13.03
N LYS A 171 -37.44 5.44 14.06
CA LYS A 171 -36.19 5.34 14.81
C LYS A 171 -35.06 4.77 13.96
N GLN A 172 -35.36 3.85 13.05
CA GLN A 172 -34.43 3.38 12.02
C GLN A 172 -33.89 4.55 11.19
N ARG A 173 -34.78 5.37 10.61
CA ARG A 173 -34.41 6.52 9.77
C ARG A 173 -33.62 7.57 10.53
N LEU A 174 -34.07 7.97 11.72
CA LEU A 174 -33.36 8.93 12.58
C LEU A 174 -31.94 8.45 12.92
N ARG A 175 -31.77 7.16 13.25
CA ARG A 175 -30.46 6.56 13.54
C ARG A 175 -29.55 6.61 12.32
N LEU A 176 -30.03 6.19 11.14
CA LEU A 176 -29.23 6.20 9.91
C LEU A 176 -28.78 7.61 9.55
N LEU A 177 -29.71 8.58 9.57
CA LEU A 177 -29.42 9.96 9.19
C LEU A 177 -28.41 10.63 10.14
N GLY A 178 -28.45 10.32 11.45
CA GLY A 178 -27.43 10.76 12.40
C GLY A 178 -26.04 10.17 12.10
N GLN A 179 -25.96 8.86 11.84
CA GLN A 179 -24.71 8.19 11.46
C GLN A 179 -24.15 8.73 10.13
N LEU A 180 -25.00 8.94 9.12
CA LEU A 180 -24.61 9.51 7.83
C LEU A 180 -24.15 10.96 7.92
N SER A 181 -24.73 11.78 8.82
CA SER A 181 -24.29 13.16 9.03
C SER A 181 -22.89 13.21 9.67
N ALA A 182 -22.59 12.30 10.60
CA ALA A 182 -21.22 12.14 11.12
C ALA A 182 -20.24 11.71 10.03
N LEU A 183 -20.62 10.77 9.15
CA LEU A 183 -19.79 10.35 8.01
C LEU A 183 -19.55 11.47 7.00
N ALA A 184 -20.60 12.25 6.66
CA ALA A 184 -20.49 13.42 5.78
C ALA A 184 -19.56 14.48 6.37
N ALA A 185 -19.65 14.75 7.68
CA ALA A 185 -18.77 15.69 8.38
C ALA A 185 -17.31 15.22 8.48
N GLN A 186 -17.05 13.90 8.52
CA GLN A 186 -15.70 13.33 8.51
C GLN A 186 -15.05 13.34 7.12
N THR A 187 -15.83 13.05 6.07
CA THR A 187 -15.31 12.79 4.71
C THR A 187 -15.43 13.98 3.76
N GLY A 188 -16.38 14.89 4.01
CA GLY A 188 -16.72 15.96 3.07
C GLY A 188 -17.49 15.49 1.82
N ALA A 189 -17.80 14.19 1.71
CA ALA A 189 -18.59 13.63 0.61
C ALA A 189 -20.05 14.13 0.66
N GLU A 190 -20.66 14.29 -0.52
CA GLU A 190 -22.11 14.47 -0.61
C GLU A 190 -22.78 13.17 -0.20
N VAL A 191 -23.74 13.21 0.73
CA VAL A 191 -24.54 12.04 1.10
C VAL A 191 -26.01 12.27 0.74
N THR A 192 -26.62 11.30 0.07
CA THR A 192 -28.04 11.31 -0.28
C THR A 192 -28.69 10.01 0.15
N CYS A 193 -29.50 10.07 1.21
CA CYS A 193 -30.25 8.91 1.70
C CYS A 193 -31.62 8.85 1.02
N VAL A 194 -31.90 7.77 0.30
CA VAL A 194 -33.15 7.51 -0.39
C VAL A 194 -33.98 6.51 0.41
N PHE A 195 -35.25 6.83 0.67
CA PHE A 195 -36.22 5.93 1.28
C PHE A 195 -37.39 5.69 0.32
N ASP A 196 -38.02 4.53 0.41
CA ASP A 196 -39.22 4.25 -0.37
C ASP A 196 -40.42 5.05 0.18
N GLY A 197 -41.09 5.80 -0.70
CA GLY A 197 -42.28 6.56 -0.37
C GLY A 197 -43.50 5.70 -0.05
N ALA A 198 -43.55 4.44 -0.50
CA ALA A 198 -44.65 3.52 -0.21
C ALA A 198 -44.70 3.09 1.28
N GLU A 199 -43.60 3.19 2.02
CA GLU A 199 -43.57 2.96 3.47
C GLU A 199 -43.95 4.20 4.31
N LEU A 200 -44.39 5.31 3.67
CA LEU A 200 -44.87 6.51 4.34
C LEU A 200 -46.39 6.49 4.60
N ALA A 201 -46.79 6.28 5.85
CA ALA A 201 -48.18 6.45 6.28
C ALA A 201 -48.66 7.92 6.35
N ALA A 202 -47.74 8.89 6.34
CA ALA A 202 -48.01 10.32 6.41
C ALA A 202 -46.82 11.13 5.85
N PRO A 203 -46.98 12.44 5.50
CA PRO A 203 -45.87 13.32 5.18
C PRO A 203 -44.91 13.46 6.38
N VAL A 204 -43.66 13.03 6.22
CA VAL A 204 -42.69 13.00 7.30
C VAL A 204 -41.86 14.28 7.32
N LEU A 205 -42.14 15.13 8.32
CA LEU A 205 -41.40 16.37 8.60
C LEU A 205 -40.05 16.09 9.29
N LEU A 206 -39.17 15.34 8.62
CA LEU A 206 -37.77 15.22 9.03
C LEU A 206 -37.00 16.46 8.57
N ALA A 207 -36.47 17.22 9.53
CA ALA A 207 -35.39 18.18 9.25
C ALA A 207 -34.11 17.38 8.91
N PRO A 208 -33.53 17.50 7.69
CA PRO A 208 -32.32 16.76 7.34
C PRO A 208 -31.14 17.22 8.22
N PRO A 209 -30.37 16.29 8.81
CA PRO A 209 -29.16 16.68 9.52
C PRO A 209 -28.11 17.19 8.51
N ARG A 210 -27.29 18.16 8.94
CA ARG A 210 -26.35 18.85 8.05
C ARG A 210 -25.42 17.86 7.33
N GLY A 211 -25.24 18.07 6.04
CA GLY A 211 -24.41 17.21 5.17
C GLY A 211 -25.15 16.04 4.51
N VAL A 212 -26.41 15.76 4.87
CA VAL A 212 -27.19 14.66 4.29
C VAL A 212 -28.45 15.20 3.59
N ARG A 213 -28.57 14.99 2.28
CA ARG A 213 -29.84 15.15 1.56
C ARG A 213 -30.70 13.91 1.78
N VAL A 214 -32.00 14.09 2.00
CA VAL A 214 -32.94 12.99 2.25
C VAL A 214 -34.04 13.03 1.21
N LEU A 215 -34.21 11.93 0.49
CA LEU A 215 -35.18 11.79 -0.59
C LEU A 215 -36.16 10.67 -0.26
N PHE A 216 -37.41 10.88 -0.68
CA PHE A 216 -38.44 9.85 -0.69
C PHE A 216 -38.86 9.62 -2.14
N SER A 217 -39.04 8.35 -2.54
CA SER A 217 -39.56 8.06 -3.88
C SER A 217 -41.01 8.54 -4.02
N LYS A 218 -41.40 8.90 -5.24
CA LYS A 218 -42.78 9.33 -5.53
C LYS A 218 -43.71 8.10 -5.57
N PRO A 219 -45.00 8.24 -5.25
CA PRO A 219 -45.97 7.15 -5.42
C PRO A 219 -45.90 6.56 -6.84
N GLY A 220 -45.73 5.23 -6.93
CA GLY A 220 -45.53 4.52 -8.20
C GLY A 220 -44.09 4.42 -8.69
N VAL A 221 -43.10 4.95 -7.95
CA VAL A 221 -41.66 4.81 -8.22
C VAL A 221 -40.99 4.16 -7.00
N THR A 222 -40.19 3.11 -7.20
CA THR A 222 -39.43 2.47 -6.12
C THR A 222 -38.22 3.31 -5.72
N ALA A 223 -37.68 3.08 -4.51
CA ALA A 223 -36.37 3.63 -4.13
C ALA A 223 -35.27 3.26 -5.15
N ASP A 224 -35.29 2.04 -5.66
CA ASP A 224 -34.32 1.47 -6.62
C ASP A 224 -34.23 2.26 -7.92
N GLU A 225 -35.38 2.58 -8.53
CA GLU A 225 -35.42 3.33 -9.79
C GLU A 225 -35.06 4.80 -9.56
N LEU A 226 -35.42 5.39 -8.42
CA LEU A 226 -34.93 6.73 -8.03
C LEU A 226 -33.40 6.73 -7.84
N ILE A 227 -32.82 5.70 -7.20
CA ILE A 227 -31.35 5.53 -7.09
C ILE A 227 -30.72 5.45 -8.49
N ARG A 228 -31.29 4.65 -9.40
CA ARG A 228 -30.82 4.60 -10.80
C ARG A 228 -30.97 5.93 -11.53
N GLN A 229 -32.00 6.74 -11.25
CA GLN A 229 -32.16 8.08 -11.84
C GLN A 229 -31.12 9.07 -11.32
N LEU A 230 -30.85 9.07 -10.01
CA LEU A 230 -29.77 9.86 -9.38
C LEU A 230 -28.41 9.55 -10.01
N VAL A 231 -28.08 8.26 -10.14
CA VAL A 231 -26.82 7.82 -10.77
C VAL A 231 -26.75 8.21 -12.25
N ARG A 232 -27.84 8.09 -13.02
CA ARG A 232 -27.86 8.46 -14.45
C ARG A 232 -27.77 9.97 -14.68
N ALA A 233 -28.18 10.80 -13.72
CA ALA A 233 -28.00 12.25 -13.80
C ALA A 233 -26.57 12.68 -13.40
N GLU A 234 -25.94 11.98 -12.45
CA GLU A 234 -24.55 12.23 -12.06
C GLU A 234 -23.55 11.95 -13.20
N PRO A 235 -22.64 12.91 -13.49
CA PRO A 235 -21.78 12.72 -15.31
C PRO A 235 -20.58 11.78 -15.39
N PRO A 236 -20.10 11.50 -16.62
CA PRO A 236 -19.16 10.42 -16.92
C PRO A 236 -17.80 10.58 -16.24
N GLY A 237 -17.76 10.20 -14.97
CA GLY A 237 -16.61 10.29 -14.11
C GLY A 237 -16.95 10.40 -12.64
N ARG A 238 -17.95 11.17 -12.20
CA ARG A 238 -18.14 11.50 -10.77
C ARG A 238 -18.00 10.26 -9.88
N PRO A 239 -17.20 10.30 -8.80
CA PRO A 239 -17.14 9.19 -7.85
C PRO A 239 -18.48 9.03 -7.13
N VAL A 240 -19.41 8.30 -7.75
CA VAL A 240 -20.69 7.92 -7.15
C VAL A 240 -20.54 6.54 -6.54
N ILE A 241 -20.90 6.43 -5.27
CA ILE A 241 -20.93 5.21 -4.47
C ILE A 241 -22.39 4.93 -4.13
N VAL A 242 -22.86 3.71 -4.33
CA VAL A 242 -24.24 3.31 -4.02
C VAL A 242 -24.23 2.22 -2.97
N ALA A 243 -24.68 2.55 -1.76
CA ALA A 243 -24.80 1.60 -0.66
C ALA A 243 -26.19 0.93 -0.67
N SER A 244 -26.26 -0.35 -1.05
CA SER A 244 -27.48 -1.17 -1.01
C SER A 244 -27.14 -2.66 -0.79
N THR A 245 -28.14 -3.51 -0.55
CA THR A 245 -28.03 -4.98 -0.61
C THR A 245 -28.63 -5.59 -1.86
N ASP A 246 -29.39 -4.82 -2.65
CA ASP A 246 -30.06 -5.35 -3.83
C ASP A 246 -29.09 -5.51 -5.02
N ARG A 247 -29.13 -6.69 -5.64
CA ARG A 247 -28.26 -7.03 -6.78
C ARG A 247 -28.71 -6.40 -8.09
N GLU A 248 -30.02 -6.26 -8.31
CA GLU A 248 -30.51 -5.57 -9.51
C GLU A 248 -30.17 -4.08 -9.44
N VAL A 249 -30.27 -3.46 -8.24
CA VAL A 249 -29.74 -2.10 -8.01
C VAL A 249 -28.26 -2.04 -8.33
N ALA A 250 -27.44 -2.94 -7.75
CA ALA A 250 -26.00 -2.97 -7.98
C ALA A 250 -25.63 -3.07 -9.46
N ASP A 251 -26.22 -4.02 -10.19
CA ASP A 251 -26.01 -4.20 -11.63
C ASP A 251 -26.54 -3.02 -12.46
N GLY A 252 -27.63 -2.39 -12.03
CA GLY A 252 -28.20 -1.19 -12.66
C GLY A 252 -27.29 0.03 -12.54
N VAL A 253 -26.75 0.29 -11.33
CA VAL A 253 -25.90 1.46 -11.07
C VAL A 253 -24.46 1.27 -11.56
N ALA A 254 -23.94 0.04 -11.55
CA ALA A 254 -22.64 -0.29 -12.14
C ALA A 254 -22.63 -0.06 -13.65
N ARG A 255 -23.70 -0.44 -14.37
CA ARG A 255 -23.88 -0.14 -15.80
C ARG A 255 -23.99 1.37 -16.09
N ALA A 256 -24.39 2.17 -15.11
CA ALA A 256 -24.44 3.63 -15.19
C ALA A 256 -23.17 4.33 -14.66
N GLY A 257 -22.12 3.57 -14.27
CA GLY A 257 -20.81 4.10 -13.91
C GLY A 257 -20.55 4.33 -12.41
N ALA A 258 -21.53 4.09 -11.54
CA ALA A 258 -21.34 4.16 -10.09
C ALA A 258 -20.68 2.89 -9.52
N ARG A 259 -20.16 2.97 -8.30
CA ARG A 259 -19.57 1.85 -7.56
C ARG A 259 -20.58 1.32 -6.54
N PRO A 260 -21.18 0.13 -6.74
CA PRO A 260 -22.01 -0.49 -5.73
C PRO A 260 -21.16 -0.93 -4.52
N VAL A 261 -21.70 -0.79 -3.31
CA VAL A 261 -21.10 -1.19 -2.04
C VAL A 261 -22.18 -1.87 -1.20
N ALA A 262 -21.89 -3.04 -0.64
CA ALA A 262 -22.85 -3.75 0.19
C ALA A 262 -23.18 -2.95 1.46
N SER A 263 -24.46 -2.85 1.85
CA SER A 263 -24.91 -2.14 3.07
C SER A 263 -24.14 -2.54 4.33
N ALA A 264 -23.71 -3.80 4.43
CA ALA A 264 -22.90 -4.30 5.55
C ALA A 264 -21.52 -3.62 5.67
N VAL A 265 -20.93 -3.13 4.57
CA VAL A 265 -19.66 -2.38 4.58
C VAL A 265 -19.90 -0.96 5.11
N LEU A 266 -20.96 -0.30 4.64
CA LEU A 266 -21.37 1.00 5.17
C LEU A 266 -21.70 0.90 6.67
N LEU A 267 -22.45 -0.10 7.10
CA LEU A 267 -22.78 -0.31 8.52
C LEU A 267 -21.53 -0.51 9.39
N LYS A 268 -20.54 -1.28 8.94
CA LYS A 268 -19.23 -1.42 9.61
C LYS A 268 -18.41 -0.13 9.66
N ARG A 269 -18.69 0.84 8.78
CA ARG A 269 -18.04 2.15 8.75
C ARG A 269 -18.79 3.24 9.54
N LEU A 270 -20.04 2.95 9.90
CA LEU A 270 -20.93 3.80 10.70
C LEU A 270 -21.02 3.38 12.17
N SER A 271 -20.36 2.28 12.56
CA SER A 271 -20.33 1.69 13.92
C SER A 271 -19.15 2.18 14.76
#